data_AF-A0AAX6ELU4-F1
#
_entry.id   AF-A0AAX6ELU4-F1
#
_cell.length_a   1.000
_cell.length_b   1.000
_cell.length_c   1.000
_cell.angle_alpha   90.00
_cell.angle_beta   90.00
_cell.angle_gamma   90.00
#
_symmetry.space_group_name_H-M   'P 1'
#
loop_
_entity.id
_entity.type
_entity.pdbx_description
1 polymer ?
#
loop_
_entity_poly.entity_id
_entity_poly.type
_entity_poly.pdbx_seq_one_letter_code
_entity_poly.pdbx_strand_id
1 'polypeptide(L)'
;MTHRLCRLWRICFFLLTLGSPPSWQVRDAQGVQHWRRVKVNLEEHVHVPTFPSGLDTYDEYVQDYISKIATNQMPQSRPLWDLHLIKFPTSKAEGTLVFRIHHSLGDGYSLMSALFNCLQRADDPSLPLTFPSGSKPKTKPTKNGMVRMISKVSSSLSMCVNTVRDFGWSVLKSNLLEDDKSPVRSGTPGVEFLPITLSSIEFSLDDIHKIKTKIRGTINDVICGIVFLGIRLYNEAASEEARAKAANVTALVLLNTRDIGSYSYQPLSEMTKPDTKSPWGNHFAFIHVGIPSCKDPMNADPLQFLQTTKKIIQERKNSLAVVLTGKFLEIIRRLKGPEAVAKYVHATLRNTSTAVTNVVGPIEQMIIAGHPVRSFHFTMVGGPQSLTLGVVSYMGKLKLAMGVEKGFIDPKLLTSCMEKSFERTSQAAIGVKP
;
A
#
# COMPACT_ATOMS: atom_id res chain seq x y z
N MET A 1 21.85 6.81 -28.13
CA MET A 1 20.58 6.33 -27.53
C MET A 1 20.66 4.86 -27.06
N THR A 2 21.37 4.00 -27.77
CA THR A 2 21.60 2.57 -27.47
C THR A 2 22.34 2.30 -26.14
N HIS A 3 23.32 3.12 -25.74
CA HIS A 3 24.02 2.95 -24.46
C HIS A 3 23.18 3.33 -23.21
N ARG A 4 22.16 4.19 -23.35
CA ARG A 4 21.27 4.59 -22.23
C ARG A 4 20.18 3.55 -21.98
N LEU A 5 19.74 2.84 -23.03
CA LEU A 5 18.88 1.66 -22.93
C LEU A 5 19.55 0.53 -22.12
N CYS A 6 20.87 0.32 -22.23
CA CYS A 6 21.61 -0.67 -21.44
C CYS A 6 21.58 -0.45 -19.90
N ARG A 7 21.15 0.71 -19.38
CA ARG A 7 20.94 0.91 -17.93
C ARG A 7 19.50 0.60 -17.49
N LEU A 8 18.50 0.90 -18.33
CA LEU A 8 17.15 0.33 -18.22
C LEU A 8 17.20 -1.20 -18.27
N TRP A 9 18.13 -1.74 -19.05
CA TRP A 9 18.44 -3.16 -19.09
C TRP A 9 18.92 -3.70 -17.74
N ARG A 10 19.54 -2.95 -16.83
CA ARG A 10 19.84 -3.47 -15.49
C ARG A 10 18.58 -3.71 -14.67
N ILE A 11 17.57 -2.84 -14.77
CA ILE A 11 16.27 -3.03 -14.11
C ILE A 11 15.58 -4.29 -14.69
N CYS A 12 15.50 -4.39 -16.02
CA CYS A 12 14.93 -5.57 -16.69
C CYS A 12 15.74 -6.85 -16.41
N PHE A 13 17.07 -6.81 -16.51
CA PHE A 13 17.97 -7.94 -16.26
C PHE A 13 18.03 -8.35 -14.79
N PHE A 14 17.72 -7.45 -13.85
CA PHE A 14 17.67 -7.78 -12.44
C PHE A 14 16.31 -8.35 -12.01
N LEU A 15 15.22 -7.91 -12.64
CA LEU A 15 13.92 -8.62 -12.59
C LEU A 15 14.04 -10.03 -13.17
N LEU A 16 14.94 -10.23 -14.14
CA LEU A 16 15.33 -11.55 -14.68
C LEU A 16 16.21 -12.38 -13.72
N THR A 17 16.71 -11.82 -12.62
CA THR A 17 17.58 -12.51 -11.65
C THR A 17 17.05 -12.50 -10.22
N LEU A 18 15.80 -12.07 -10.00
CA LEU A 18 15.09 -12.27 -8.73
C LEU A 18 15.28 -13.72 -8.27
N GLY A 19 15.47 -13.95 -6.97
CA GLY A 19 15.73 -15.27 -6.36
C GLY A 19 14.64 -16.34 -6.57
N SER A 20 13.70 -16.09 -7.46
CA SER A 20 12.95 -17.08 -8.24
C SER A 20 13.15 -16.71 -9.72
N PRO A 21 13.86 -17.53 -10.52
CA PRO A 21 14.23 -17.18 -11.90
C PRO A 21 12.96 -16.88 -12.72
N PRO A 22 13.03 -16.05 -13.80
CA PRO A 22 11.88 -15.52 -14.53
C PRO A 22 10.88 -16.63 -14.77
N SER A 23 9.84 -16.63 -13.95
CA SER A 23 9.02 -17.80 -13.79
C SER A 23 7.67 -17.55 -14.39
N TRP A 24 7.25 -18.45 -15.27
CA TRP A 24 5.86 -18.56 -15.67
C TRP A 24 5.18 -19.63 -14.83
N GLN A 25 3.89 -19.48 -14.56
CA GLN A 25 3.10 -20.50 -13.88
C GLN A 25 2.74 -21.61 -14.87
N VAL A 26 3.38 -22.77 -14.74
CA VAL A 26 3.03 -23.99 -15.47
C VAL A 26 2.05 -24.79 -14.65
N ARG A 27 0.97 -25.28 -15.26
CA ARG A 27 0.22 -26.39 -14.67
C ARG A 27 0.89 -27.69 -15.05
N ASP A 28 1.27 -28.50 -14.06
CA ASP A 28 1.68 -29.87 -14.30
C ASP A 28 0.49 -30.77 -14.67
N ALA A 29 0.76 -32.05 -14.96
CA ALA A 29 -0.27 -33.02 -15.32
C ALA A 29 -1.29 -33.27 -14.19
N GLN A 30 -0.96 -32.88 -12.96
CA GLN A 30 -1.78 -32.99 -11.75
C GLN A 30 -2.55 -31.68 -11.48
N GLY A 31 -2.42 -30.67 -12.34
CA GLY A 31 -3.10 -29.38 -12.23
C GLY A 31 -2.45 -28.40 -11.26
N VAL A 32 -1.27 -28.71 -10.70
CA VAL A 32 -0.56 -27.86 -9.74
C VAL A 32 0.27 -26.82 -10.48
N GLN A 33 0.19 -25.57 -10.03
CA GLN A 33 0.94 -24.45 -10.60
C GLN A 33 2.36 -24.36 -10.04
N HIS A 34 3.37 -24.32 -10.93
CA HIS A 34 4.77 -24.19 -10.57
C HIS A 34 5.45 -23.08 -11.37
N TRP A 35 6.45 -22.48 -10.76
CA TRP A 35 7.30 -21.47 -11.38
C TRP A 35 8.41 -22.15 -12.22
N ARG A 36 8.50 -21.86 -13.53
CA ARG A 36 9.58 -22.36 -14.40
C ARG A 36 10.40 -21.23 -15.02
N ARG A 37 11.72 -21.33 -14.97
CA ARG A 37 12.65 -20.40 -15.63
C ARG A 37 12.40 -20.30 -17.14
N VAL A 38 12.31 -19.08 -17.67
CA VAL A 38 12.20 -18.81 -19.11
C VAL A 38 13.23 -17.81 -19.61
N LYS A 39 13.53 -17.90 -20.92
CA LYS A 39 14.16 -16.82 -21.67
C LYS A 39 13.10 -15.75 -21.91
N VAL A 40 13.42 -14.51 -21.55
CA VAL A 40 12.47 -13.40 -21.64
C VAL A 40 12.70 -12.62 -22.94
N ASN A 41 11.60 -12.35 -23.63
CA ASN A 41 11.57 -11.49 -24.80
C ASN A 41 11.22 -10.05 -24.37
N LEU A 42 12.19 -9.14 -24.35
CA LEU A 42 11.99 -7.79 -23.83
C LEU A 42 10.99 -6.96 -24.65
N GLU A 43 10.86 -7.22 -25.96
CA GLU A 43 9.93 -6.51 -26.84
C GLU A 43 8.46 -6.76 -26.43
N GLU A 44 8.19 -7.90 -25.81
CA GLU A 44 6.87 -8.23 -25.30
C GLU A 44 6.54 -7.46 -24.01
N HIS A 45 7.55 -7.09 -23.21
CA HIS A 45 7.36 -6.46 -21.90
C HIS A 45 7.55 -4.95 -21.89
N VAL A 46 8.26 -4.37 -22.86
CA VAL A 46 8.54 -2.94 -22.92
C VAL A 46 7.64 -2.26 -23.95
N HIS A 47 6.73 -1.43 -23.47
CA HIS A 47 5.76 -0.72 -24.28
C HIS A 47 6.07 0.77 -24.34
N VAL A 48 6.06 1.35 -25.54
CA VAL A 48 6.21 2.79 -25.76
C VAL A 48 4.96 3.27 -26.49
N PRO A 49 3.93 3.78 -25.77
CA PRO A 49 2.74 4.28 -26.43
C PRO A 49 3.04 5.56 -27.21
N THR A 50 2.24 5.80 -28.24
CA THR A 50 2.22 7.02 -29.03
C THR A 50 0.90 7.76 -28.82
N PHE A 51 0.96 9.07 -28.68
CA PHE A 51 -0.19 9.96 -28.57
C PHE A 51 -0.20 10.97 -29.72
N PRO A 52 -1.36 11.60 -30.03
CA PRO A 52 -1.43 12.67 -31.02
C PRO A 52 -0.47 13.82 -30.70
N SER A 53 0.21 14.38 -31.69
CA SER A 53 1.12 15.52 -31.49
C SER A 53 0.39 16.85 -31.36
N GLY A 54 1.08 17.86 -30.80
CA GLY A 54 0.62 19.26 -30.82
C GLY A 54 -0.01 19.78 -29.53
N LEU A 55 0.14 19.06 -28.41
CA LEU A 55 -0.30 19.53 -27.10
C LEU A 55 0.90 19.95 -26.24
N ASP A 56 0.69 20.94 -25.38
CA ASP A 56 1.69 21.39 -24.41
C ASP A 56 1.87 20.36 -23.27
N THR A 57 0.77 19.77 -22.80
CA THR A 57 0.80 18.70 -21.79
C THR A 57 -0.16 17.56 -22.14
N TYR A 58 0.20 16.36 -21.68
CA TYR A 58 -0.48 15.10 -21.99
C TYR A 58 -1.11 14.44 -20.75
N ASP A 59 -1.44 15.21 -19.71
CA ASP A 59 -1.95 14.67 -18.43
C ASP A 59 -3.15 13.72 -18.62
N GLU A 60 -4.13 14.11 -19.44
CA GLU A 60 -5.32 13.29 -19.71
C GLU A 60 -4.99 12.01 -20.50
N TYR A 61 -4.15 12.10 -21.53
CA TYR A 61 -3.70 10.93 -22.32
C TYR A 61 -2.92 9.93 -21.46
N VAL A 62 -2.02 10.43 -20.61
CA VAL A 62 -1.27 9.59 -19.65
C VAL A 62 -2.24 8.93 -18.68
N GLN A 63 -3.20 9.67 -18.14
CA GLN A 63 -4.18 9.15 -17.21
C GLN A 63 -5.07 8.05 -17.82
N ASP A 64 -5.60 8.28 -19.02
CA ASP A 64 -6.42 7.30 -19.72
C ASP A 64 -5.61 6.07 -20.12
N TYR A 65 -4.35 6.25 -20.52
CA TYR A 65 -3.45 5.13 -20.78
C TYR A 65 -3.22 4.29 -19.51
N ILE A 66 -2.93 4.93 -18.38
CA ILE A 66 -2.76 4.24 -17.09
C ILE A 66 -4.04 3.51 -16.67
N SER A 67 -5.20 4.16 -16.80
CA SER A 67 -6.50 3.53 -16.55
C SER A 67 -6.69 2.27 -17.38
N LYS A 68 -6.32 2.30 -18.67
CA LYS A 68 -6.44 1.16 -19.58
C LYS A 68 -5.50 0.02 -19.19
N ILE A 69 -4.24 0.31 -18.90
CA ILE A 69 -3.29 -0.75 -18.52
C ILE A 69 -3.54 -1.27 -17.10
N ALA A 70 -4.24 -0.53 -16.23
CA ALA A 70 -4.60 -1.01 -14.91
C ALA A 70 -5.68 -2.11 -14.95
N THR A 71 -6.59 -2.09 -15.93
CA THR A 71 -7.67 -3.07 -16.07
C THR A 71 -7.30 -4.26 -16.97
N ASN A 72 -6.33 -4.10 -17.86
CA ASN A 72 -5.88 -5.18 -18.74
C ASN A 72 -5.24 -6.33 -17.96
N GLN A 73 -5.78 -7.54 -18.11
CA GLN A 73 -5.15 -8.74 -17.57
C GLN A 73 -3.76 -8.97 -18.18
N MET A 74 -2.79 -9.32 -17.33
CA MET A 74 -1.46 -9.68 -17.79
C MET A 74 -1.51 -11.06 -18.48
N PRO A 75 -0.89 -11.21 -19.67
CA PRO A 75 -0.80 -12.51 -20.33
C PRO A 75 -0.10 -13.53 -19.44
N GLN A 76 -0.76 -14.65 -19.19
CA GLN A 76 -0.22 -15.73 -18.34
C GLN A 76 0.83 -16.60 -19.07
N SER A 77 1.03 -16.36 -20.37
CA SER A 77 2.00 -17.06 -21.21
C SER A 77 3.43 -16.53 -21.08
N ARG A 78 3.66 -15.48 -20.28
CA ARG A 78 4.96 -14.82 -20.11
C ARG A 78 5.15 -14.35 -18.66
N PRO A 79 6.38 -13.94 -18.25
CA PRO A 79 6.60 -13.37 -16.93
C PRO A 79 5.65 -12.22 -16.62
N LEU A 80 5.13 -12.18 -15.39
CA LEU A 80 4.01 -11.29 -15.03
C LEU A 80 4.47 -9.88 -14.62
N TRP A 81 5.21 -9.22 -15.49
CA TRP A 81 5.63 -7.83 -15.33
C TRP A 81 5.73 -7.15 -16.70
N ASP A 82 5.37 -5.87 -16.79
CA ASP A 82 5.53 -5.06 -18.00
C ASP A 82 5.98 -3.64 -17.64
N LEU A 83 6.66 -2.97 -18.56
CA LEU A 83 7.19 -1.63 -18.42
C LEU A 83 6.63 -0.73 -19.52
N HIS A 84 6.06 0.40 -19.15
CA HIS A 84 5.51 1.37 -20.10
C HIS A 84 6.28 2.69 -20.01
N LEU A 85 6.95 3.05 -21.10
CA LEU A 85 7.71 4.30 -21.21
C LEU A 85 6.92 5.32 -22.02
N ILE A 86 6.28 6.24 -21.32
CA ILE A 86 5.45 7.29 -21.91
C ILE A 86 6.32 8.53 -22.10
N LYS A 87 6.68 8.79 -23.37
CA LYS A 87 7.63 9.84 -23.77
C LYS A 87 6.94 11.16 -24.12
N PHE A 88 5.97 11.55 -23.30
CA PHE A 88 5.18 12.77 -23.50
C PHE A 88 5.18 13.58 -22.21
N PRO A 89 5.36 14.91 -22.29
CA PRO A 89 5.39 15.76 -21.11
C PRO A 89 3.99 15.86 -20.48
N THR A 90 3.96 15.91 -19.16
CA THR A 90 2.80 16.20 -18.33
C THR A 90 3.05 17.50 -17.59
N SER A 91 2.03 18.06 -16.96
CA SER A 91 2.17 19.19 -16.03
C SER A 91 3.22 18.99 -14.93
N LYS A 92 3.58 17.73 -14.62
CA LYS A 92 4.49 17.37 -13.51
C LYS A 92 5.85 16.82 -13.95
N ALA A 93 6.00 16.31 -15.16
CA ALA A 93 7.22 15.63 -15.61
C ALA A 93 7.33 15.53 -17.14
N GLU A 94 8.56 15.56 -17.66
CA GLU A 94 8.89 15.42 -19.10
C GLU A 94 8.57 14.03 -19.70
N GLY A 95 8.41 13.02 -18.84
CA GLY A 95 8.07 11.67 -19.23
C GLY A 95 7.73 10.82 -18.03
N THR A 96 6.99 9.74 -18.27
CA THR A 96 6.48 8.85 -17.22
C THR A 96 6.91 7.42 -17.50
N LEU A 97 7.43 6.74 -16.47
CA LEU A 97 7.71 5.31 -16.50
C LEU A 97 6.72 4.60 -15.58
N VAL A 98 5.92 3.70 -16.15
CA VAL A 98 4.99 2.87 -15.38
C VAL A 98 5.52 1.45 -15.35
N PHE A 99 5.76 0.94 -14.15
CA PHE A 99 6.16 -0.44 -13.96
C PHE A 99 5.00 -1.24 -13.34
N ARG A 100 4.47 -2.19 -14.10
CA ARG A 100 3.33 -3.02 -13.71
C ARG A 100 3.86 -4.40 -13.37
N ILE A 101 3.52 -4.90 -12.18
CA ILE A 101 4.00 -6.19 -11.68
C ILE A 101 2.84 -6.94 -11.03
N HIS A 102 2.72 -8.23 -11.31
CA HIS A 102 1.72 -9.08 -10.68
C HIS A 102 2.14 -9.49 -9.27
N HIS A 103 1.20 -9.42 -8.32
CA HIS A 103 1.45 -9.65 -6.89
C HIS A 103 1.85 -11.10 -6.55
N SER A 104 1.67 -12.06 -7.47
CA SER A 104 2.18 -13.42 -7.27
C SER A 104 3.71 -13.49 -7.22
N LEU A 105 4.42 -12.49 -7.77
CA LEU A 105 5.88 -12.43 -7.76
C LEU A 105 6.48 -12.01 -6.41
N GLY A 106 5.71 -11.31 -5.58
CA GLY A 106 6.14 -10.85 -4.28
C GLY A 106 5.20 -9.79 -3.71
N ASP A 107 5.34 -9.53 -2.41
CA ASP A 107 4.59 -8.47 -1.76
C ASP A 107 5.16 -7.09 -2.09
N GLY A 108 4.42 -6.03 -1.73
CA GLY A 108 4.85 -4.65 -1.97
C GLY A 108 6.26 -4.35 -1.42
N TYR A 109 6.64 -4.91 -0.27
CA TYR A 109 7.98 -4.73 0.29
C TYR A 109 9.07 -5.38 -0.57
N SER A 110 8.86 -6.62 -1.00
CA SER A 110 9.79 -7.36 -1.86
C SER A 110 9.92 -6.66 -3.20
N LEU A 111 8.81 -6.42 -3.90
CA LEU A 111 8.82 -5.80 -5.22
C LEU A 111 9.49 -4.42 -5.21
N MET A 112 9.21 -3.61 -4.19
CA MET A 112 9.86 -2.31 -4.01
C MET A 112 11.35 -2.46 -3.68
N SER A 113 11.74 -3.43 -2.87
CA SER A 113 13.15 -3.69 -2.56
C SER A 113 13.94 -4.10 -3.80
N ALA A 114 13.36 -4.93 -4.67
CA ALA A 114 13.96 -5.26 -5.94
C ALA A 114 14.07 -4.06 -6.87
N LEU A 115 13.01 -3.26 -6.98
CA LEU A 115 13.03 -2.04 -7.79
C LEU A 115 14.15 -1.11 -7.32
N PHE A 116 14.21 -0.78 -6.03
CA PHE A 116 15.24 0.11 -5.48
C PHE A 116 16.66 -0.44 -5.68
N ASN A 117 16.87 -1.76 -5.58
CA ASN A 117 18.18 -2.35 -5.85
C ASN A 117 18.65 -2.15 -7.30
N CYS A 118 17.74 -1.88 -8.24
CA CYS A 118 18.09 -1.59 -9.62
C CYS A 118 18.40 -0.11 -9.87
N LEU A 119 18.09 0.76 -8.91
CA LEU A 119 18.17 2.20 -9.05
C LEU A 119 19.43 2.73 -8.39
N GLN A 120 19.94 3.82 -8.96
CA GLN A 120 21.13 4.49 -8.47
C GLN A 120 20.72 5.80 -7.81
N ARG A 121 21.58 6.32 -6.94
CA ARG A 121 21.46 7.68 -6.44
C ARG A 121 21.87 8.67 -7.53
N ALA A 122 21.21 9.84 -7.53
CA ALA A 122 21.52 10.93 -8.47
C ALA A 122 22.77 11.71 -8.06
N ASP A 123 23.07 11.81 -6.77
CA ASP A 123 24.23 12.53 -6.24
C ASP A 123 25.53 11.72 -6.38
N ASP A 124 25.51 10.44 -6.03
CA ASP A 124 26.63 9.52 -6.21
C ASP A 124 26.14 8.13 -6.66
N PRO A 125 26.18 7.81 -7.97
CA PRO A 125 25.74 6.53 -8.50
C PRO A 125 26.52 5.29 -8.04
N SER A 126 27.65 5.47 -7.34
CA SER A 126 28.46 4.38 -6.79
C SER A 126 27.96 3.90 -5.42
N LEU A 127 27.17 4.73 -4.73
CA LEU A 127 26.62 4.43 -3.41
C LEU A 127 25.23 3.77 -3.53
N PRO A 128 24.89 2.84 -2.62
CA PRO A 128 23.53 2.30 -2.54
C PRO A 128 22.55 3.37 -2.05
N LEU A 129 21.28 3.23 -2.44
CA LEU A 129 20.19 4.02 -1.87
C LEU A 129 20.09 3.77 -0.36
N THR A 130 19.80 4.82 0.39
CA THR A 130 19.60 4.70 1.84
C THR A 130 18.16 4.99 2.22
N PHE A 131 17.77 4.46 3.38
CA PHE A 131 16.39 4.47 3.85
C PHE A 131 16.34 5.00 5.29
N PRO A 132 15.24 5.65 5.69
CA PRO A 132 15.05 6.07 7.07
C PRO A 132 15.24 4.91 8.05
N SER A 133 16.20 5.04 8.96
CA SER A 133 16.44 4.06 10.00
C SER A 133 15.57 4.37 11.23
N GLY A 134 14.79 3.40 11.71
CA GLY A 134 14.04 3.56 12.95
C GLY A 134 14.93 3.51 14.18
N SER A 135 14.78 4.46 15.10
CA SER A 135 15.36 4.35 16.44
C SER A 135 14.64 3.26 17.24
N LYS A 136 15.37 2.27 17.78
CA LYS A 136 14.80 1.38 18.81
C LYS A 136 14.32 2.23 20.00
N PRO A 137 13.11 2.03 20.53
CA PRO A 137 12.74 2.64 21.80
C PRO A 137 13.73 2.14 22.86
N LYS A 138 14.48 3.05 23.48
CA LYS A 138 15.31 2.75 24.65
C LYS A 138 14.37 2.39 25.80
N THR A 139 14.12 1.11 26.02
CA THR A 139 13.43 0.63 27.22
C THR A 139 14.35 0.86 28.42
N LYS A 140 14.11 1.93 29.18
CA LYS A 140 14.71 2.07 30.52
C LYS A 140 14.09 1.02 31.44
N PRO A 141 14.88 0.18 32.13
CA PRO A 141 14.33 -0.78 33.09
C PRO A 141 13.78 -0.02 34.29
N THR A 142 12.46 0.01 34.45
CA THR A 142 11.80 0.53 35.65
C THR A 142 11.64 -0.58 36.70
N LYS A 143 12.17 -0.34 37.90
CA LYS A 143 12.05 -1.20 39.09
C LYS A 143 10.66 -1.01 39.71
N ASN A 144 9.74 -1.98 39.57
CA ASN A 144 8.60 -2.20 40.49
C ASN A 144 7.86 -3.51 40.15
N GLY A 145 7.98 -4.54 41.01
CA GLY A 145 7.62 -5.94 40.71
C GLY A 145 6.14 -6.33 40.88
N MET A 146 5.38 -5.65 41.75
CA MET A 146 4.01 -6.07 42.09
C MET A 146 2.97 -5.52 41.10
N VAL A 147 3.12 -4.25 40.68
CA VAL A 147 2.33 -3.65 39.59
C VAL A 147 2.51 -4.43 38.28
N ARG A 148 3.71 -5.01 38.06
CA ARG A 148 4.05 -5.81 36.88
C ARG A 148 3.28 -7.13 36.80
N MET A 149 2.85 -7.72 37.91
CA MET A 149 2.13 -9.01 37.88
C MET A 149 0.64 -8.80 37.54
N ILE A 150 -0.02 -7.84 38.18
CA ILE A 150 -1.40 -7.46 37.88
C ILE A 150 -1.51 -6.89 36.46
N SER A 151 -0.57 -6.02 36.05
CA SER A 151 -0.54 -5.48 34.69
C SER A 151 -0.24 -6.54 33.63
N LYS A 152 0.55 -7.58 33.96
CA LYS A 152 0.79 -8.72 33.06
C LYS A 152 -0.46 -9.57 32.89
N VAL A 153 -1.13 -9.94 33.98
CA VAL A 153 -2.36 -10.75 33.93
C VAL A 153 -3.47 -10.00 33.20
N SER A 154 -3.69 -8.71 33.48
CA SER A 154 -4.68 -7.90 32.78
C SER A 154 -4.30 -7.67 31.30
N SER A 155 -3.01 -7.48 30.99
CA SER A 155 -2.54 -7.37 29.60
C SER A 155 -2.70 -8.67 28.81
N SER A 156 -2.46 -9.83 29.44
CA SER A 156 -2.65 -11.15 28.83
C SER A 156 -4.12 -11.46 28.61
N LEU A 157 -4.99 -11.15 29.59
CA LEU A 157 -6.44 -11.32 29.44
C LEU A 157 -7.00 -10.40 28.35
N SER A 158 -6.59 -9.12 28.35
CA SER A 158 -6.96 -8.17 27.30
C SER A 158 -6.51 -8.65 25.92
N MET A 159 -5.29 -9.20 25.79
CA MET A 159 -4.81 -9.77 24.53
C MET A 159 -5.65 -10.97 24.08
N CYS A 160 -6.04 -11.87 24.99
CA CYS A 160 -6.92 -13.00 24.67
C CYS A 160 -8.30 -12.52 24.19
N VAL A 161 -8.92 -11.58 24.92
CA VAL A 161 -10.23 -11.00 24.54
C VAL A 161 -10.15 -10.31 23.18
N ASN A 162 -9.13 -9.47 22.97
CA ASN A 162 -8.89 -8.84 21.68
C ASN A 162 -8.66 -9.88 20.59
N THR A 163 -7.93 -10.96 20.87
CA THR A 163 -7.68 -12.04 19.90
C THR A 163 -8.97 -12.70 19.44
N VAL A 164 -9.82 -13.14 20.36
CA VAL A 164 -11.10 -13.78 20.02
C VAL A 164 -12.00 -12.81 19.26
N ARG A 165 -12.15 -11.57 19.75
CA ARG A 165 -12.95 -10.52 19.12
C ARG A 165 -12.46 -10.20 17.72
N ASP A 166 -11.17 -9.98 17.54
CA ASP A 166 -10.59 -9.50 16.29
C ASP A 166 -10.51 -10.61 15.24
N PHE A 167 -10.17 -11.85 15.65
CA PHE A 167 -10.21 -13.01 14.76
C PHE A 167 -11.65 -13.32 14.34
N GLY A 168 -12.59 -13.37 15.29
CA GLY A 168 -14.00 -13.58 15.01
C GLY A 168 -14.57 -12.51 14.08
N TRP A 169 -14.27 -11.23 14.34
CA TRP A 169 -14.64 -10.12 13.46
C TRP A 169 -14.04 -10.27 12.06
N SER A 170 -12.76 -10.64 11.94
CA SER A 170 -12.12 -10.88 10.65
C SER A 170 -12.82 -12.00 9.89
N VAL A 171 -13.14 -13.12 10.55
CA VAL A 171 -13.84 -14.24 9.91
C VAL A 171 -15.25 -13.83 9.47
N LEU A 172 -16.01 -13.11 10.32
CA LEU A 172 -17.33 -12.61 9.97
C LEU A 172 -17.27 -11.64 8.80
N LYS A 173 -16.31 -10.70 8.79
CA LYS A 173 -16.14 -9.72 7.71
C LYS A 173 -15.79 -10.39 6.39
N SER A 174 -14.93 -11.40 6.40
CA SER A 174 -14.52 -12.13 5.20
C SER A 174 -15.60 -13.08 4.63
N ASN A 175 -16.66 -13.43 5.37
CA ASN A 175 -17.68 -14.39 4.91
C ASN A 175 -19.11 -13.83 4.85
N LEU A 176 -19.52 -13.03 5.83
CA LEU A 176 -20.94 -12.72 6.07
C LEU A 176 -21.23 -11.20 6.15
N LEU A 177 -20.26 -10.39 6.57
CA LEU A 177 -20.48 -8.96 6.82
C LEU A 177 -19.81 -8.09 5.76
N GLU A 178 -20.62 -7.47 4.92
CA GLU A 178 -20.21 -6.45 3.96
C GLU A 178 -20.28 -5.04 4.60
N ASP A 179 -19.41 -4.12 4.19
CA ASP A 179 -19.57 -2.70 4.55
C ASP A 179 -20.78 -2.09 3.82
N ASP A 180 -21.37 -1.07 4.43
CA ASP A 180 -22.42 -0.28 3.79
C ASP A 180 -21.93 0.29 2.44
N LYS A 181 -22.85 0.44 1.48
CA LYS A 181 -22.58 1.31 0.34
C LYS A 181 -22.31 2.73 0.87
N SER A 182 -21.28 3.37 0.33
CA SER A 182 -20.87 4.71 0.71
C SER A 182 -20.20 5.40 -0.47
N PRO A 183 -19.96 6.72 -0.40
CA PRO A 183 -19.27 7.42 -1.50
C PRO A 183 -17.89 6.85 -1.86
N VAL A 184 -17.24 6.09 -0.97
CA VAL A 184 -15.97 5.38 -1.23
C VAL A 184 -16.12 3.90 -1.56
N ARG A 185 -17.35 3.37 -1.59
CA ARG A 185 -17.66 1.95 -1.83
C ARG A 185 -18.98 1.80 -2.61
N SER A 186 -18.88 1.54 -3.91
CA SER A 186 -20.06 1.33 -4.77
C SER A 186 -20.80 0.02 -4.44
N GLY A 187 -20.05 -1.01 -4.04
CA GLY A 187 -20.57 -2.36 -3.84
C GLY A 187 -20.91 -3.07 -5.16
N THR A 188 -20.47 -2.51 -6.30
CA THR A 188 -20.69 -3.09 -7.64
C THR A 188 -19.89 -4.39 -7.77
N PRO A 189 -20.52 -5.53 -8.13
CA PRO A 189 -19.80 -6.75 -8.44
C PRO A 189 -18.85 -6.55 -9.62
N GLY A 190 -17.60 -7.00 -9.52
CA GLY A 190 -16.62 -6.88 -10.60
C GLY A 190 -15.97 -5.50 -10.71
N VAL A 191 -16.03 -4.67 -9.65
CA VAL A 191 -15.34 -3.36 -9.59
C VAL A 191 -13.84 -3.46 -9.91
N GLU A 192 -13.21 -4.60 -9.62
CA GLU A 192 -11.82 -4.90 -9.96
C GLU A 192 -11.50 -4.86 -11.46
N PHE A 193 -12.52 -4.95 -12.32
CA PHE A 193 -12.40 -4.91 -13.78
C PHE A 193 -12.82 -3.56 -14.38
N LEU A 194 -13.32 -2.64 -13.56
CA LEU A 194 -13.78 -1.33 -14.01
C LEU A 194 -12.59 -0.37 -14.18
N PRO A 195 -12.70 0.61 -15.11
CA PRO A 195 -11.68 1.65 -15.28
C PRO A 195 -11.43 2.42 -13.99
N ILE A 196 -10.17 2.79 -13.76
CA ILE A 196 -9.76 3.54 -12.58
C ILE A 196 -9.18 4.90 -12.95
N THR A 197 -9.29 5.85 -12.04
CA THR A 197 -8.59 7.12 -12.10
C THR A 197 -7.54 7.13 -10.99
N LEU A 198 -6.28 7.38 -11.32
CA LEU A 198 -5.23 7.61 -10.33
C LEU A 198 -5.17 9.10 -9.96
N SER A 199 -5.17 9.38 -8.67
CA SER A 199 -4.84 10.70 -8.13
C SER A 199 -3.71 10.56 -7.12
N SER A 200 -2.97 11.65 -6.89
CA SER A 200 -1.86 11.62 -5.95
C SER A 200 -1.69 12.96 -5.25
N ILE A 201 -1.33 12.88 -3.98
CA ILE A 201 -1.02 14.02 -3.12
C ILE A 201 0.32 13.81 -2.43
N GLU A 202 0.95 14.92 -2.04
CA GLU A 202 2.26 14.93 -1.40
C GLU A 202 2.19 15.64 -0.06
N PHE A 203 2.72 15.00 0.98
CA PHE A 203 2.83 15.57 2.32
C PHE A 203 4.28 15.68 2.73
N SER A 204 4.61 16.73 3.49
CA SER A 204 5.94 16.88 4.10
C SER A 204 6.16 15.81 5.17
N LEU A 205 7.25 15.02 5.09
CA LEU A 205 7.57 14.08 6.17
C LEU A 205 7.90 14.80 7.48
N ASP A 206 8.43 16.01 7.43
CA ASP A 206 8.73 16.78 8.65
C ASP A 206 7.45 17.12 9.42
N ASP A 207 6.39 17.49 8.72
CA ASP A 207 5.09 17.75 9.35
C ASP A 207 4.45 16.45 9.86
N ILE A 208 4.58 15.36 9.11
CA ILE A 208 4.19 14.03 9.61
C ILE A 208 4.94 13.68 10.90
N HIS A 209 6.24 14.01 11.01
CA HIS A 209 7.02 13.81 12.23
C HIS A 209 6.56 14.68 13.40
N LYS A 210 6.16 15.93 13.15
CA LYS A 210 5.58 16.83 14.16
C LYS A 210 4.24 16.26 14.68
N ILE A 211 3.35 15.86 13.78
CA ILE A 211 2.06 15.24 14.12
C ILE A 211 2.28 13.95 14.91
N LYS A 212 3.18 13.07 14.45
CA LYS A 212 3.56 11.81 15.12
C LYS A 212 3.94 12.06 16.58
N THR A 213 4.75 13.09 16.81
CA THR A 213 5.21 13.47 18.15
C THR A 213 4.05 13.93 19.03
N LYS A 214 3.14 14.75 18.49
CA LYS A 214 1.97 15.26 19.21
C LYS A 214 0.99 14.15 19.61
N ILE A 215 0.71 13.19 18.73
CA ILE A 215 -0.17 12.05 19.04
C ILE A 215 0.54 10.90 19.76
N ARG A 216 1.85 11.04 20.03
CA ARG A 216 2.75 10.01 20.60
C ARG A 216 2.65 8.67 19.88
N GLY A 217 2.55 8.70 18.55
CA GLY A 217 2.26 7.54 17.69
C GLY A 217 3.43 7.16 16.77
N THR A 218 3.13 6.34 15.77
CA THR A 218 4.00 6.00 14.65
C THR A 218 3.60 6.75 13.38
N ILE A 219 4.46 6.73 12.37
CA ILE A 219 4.13 7.31 11.05
C ILE A 219 2.88 6.63 10.45
N ASN A 220 2.75 5.31 10.58
CA ASN A 220 1.57 4.58 10.09
C ASN A 220 0.27 5.02 10.77
N ASP A 221 0.32 5.37 12.07
CA ASP A 221 -0.86 5.86 12.79
C ASP A 221 -1.29 7.24 12.27
N VAL A 222 -0.32 8.11 11.96
CA VAL A 222 -0.57 9.43 11.37
C VAL A 222 -1.16 9.29 9.96
N ILE A 223 -0.56 8.45 9.11
CA ILE A 223 -1.06 8.18 7.75
C ILE A 223 -2.49 7.67 7.80
N CYS A 224 -2.76 6.63 8.60
CA CYS A 224 -4.11 6.07 8.71
C CYS A 224 -5.10 7.12 9.22
N GLY A 225 -4.73 7.91 10.23
CA GLY A 225 -5.64 8.93 10.76
C GLY A 225 -5.95 10.05 9.77
N ILE A 226 -4.96 10.55 9.02
CA ILE A 226 -5.18 11.55 7.96
C ILE A 226 -6.08 10.98 6.87
N VAL A 227 -5.78 9.77 6.39
CA VAL A 227 -6.57 9.08 5.37
C VAL A 227 -8.00 8.85 5.83
N PHE A 228 -8.18 8.36 7.05
CA PHE A 228 -9.50 8.05 7.62
C PHE A 228 -10.33 9.29 7.85
N LEU A 229 -9.73 10.38 8.33
CA LEU A 229 -10.41 11.67 8.43
C LEU A 229 -10.74 12.22 7.04
N GLY A 230 -9.83 12.09 6.07
CA GLY A 230 -10.06 12.50 4.68
C GLY A 230 -11.24 11.74 4.03
N ILE A 231 -11.35 10.43 4.28
CA ILE A 231 -12.51 9.63 3.85
C ILE A 231 -13.81 10.12 4.52
N ARG A 232 -13.77 10.49 5.80
CA ARG A 232 -14.95 11.03 6.48
C ARG A 232 -15.36 12.38 5.91
N LEU A 233 -14.41 13.28 5.66
CA LEU A 233 -14.64 14.56 4.99
C LEU A 233 -15.20 14.37 3.57
N TYR A 234 -14.67 13.41 2.82
CA TYR A 234 -15.17 13.11 1.48
C TYR A 234 -16.59 12.54 1.51
N ASN A 235 -16.87 11.59 2.40
CA ASN A 235 -18.22 11.02 2.51
C ASN A 235 -19.26 12.09 2.86
N GLU A 236 -18.93 13.02 3.75
CA GLU A 236 -19.81 14.16 4.07
C GLU A 236 -20.01 15.09 2.87
N ALA A 237 -18.93 15.42 2.14
CA ALA A 237 -18.99 16.34 1.01
C ALA A 237 -19.67 15.75 -0.24
N ALA A 238 -19.57 14.43 -0.44
CA ALA A 238 -20.04 13.75 -1.63
C ALA A 238 -21.52 13.33 -1.56
N SER A 239 -22.13 13.25 -0.37
CA SER A 239 -23.52 12.81 -0.23
C SER A 239 -24.16 13.26 1.10
N GLU A 240 -25.30 13.94 1.00
CA GLU A 240 -26.13 14.31 2.16
C GLU A 240 -26.64 13.08 2.94
N GLU A 241 -26.88 11.96 2.26
CA GLU A 241 -27.27 10.69 2.89
C GLU A 241 -26.10 10.10 3.68
N ALA A 242 -24.89 10.18 3.15
CA ALA A 242 -23.67 9.75 3.85
C ALA A 242 -23.30 10.68 5.02
N ARG A 243 -23.72 11.95 4.96
CA ARG A 243 -23.67 12.89 6.08
C ARG A 243 -24.65 12.51 7.20
N ALA A 244 -25.88 12.13 6.84
CA ALA A 244 -26.90 11.72 7.81
C ALA A 244 -26.61 10.33 8.42
N LYS A 245 -26.13 9.39 7.61
CA LYS A 245 -25.85 8.01 8.01
C LYS A 245 -24.35 7.82 8.17
N ALA A 246 -23.88 7.69 9.41
CA ALA A 246 -22.48 7.37 9.71
C ALA A 246 -22.13 5.93 9.28
N ALA A 247 -21.98 5.73 7.96
CA ALA A 247 -21.77 4.42 7.35
C ALA A 247 -20.58 3.69 7.96
N ASN A 248 -20.71 2.37 8.07
CA ASN A 248 -19.63 1.50 8.49
C ASN A 248 -18.62 1.38 7.35
N VAL A 249 -17.45 1.97 7.56
CA VAL A 249 -16.33 1.93 6.61
C VAL A 249 -15.18 1.22 7.28
N THR A 250 -14.72 0.14 6.67
CA THR A 250 -13.60 -0.68 7.15
C THR A 250 -12.46 -0.58 6.14
N ALA A 251 -11.27 -0.23 6.63
CA ALA A 251 -10.03 -0.28 5.87
C ALA A 251 -9.25 -1.56 6.19
N LEU A 252 -8.70 -2.20 5.15
CA LEU A 252 -7.67 -3.21 5.30
C LEU A 252 -6.31 -2.51 5.38
N VAL A 253 -5.69 -2.51 6.55
CA VAL A 253 -4.34 -1.95 6.72
C VAL A 253 -3.34 -3.07 6.54
N LEU A 254 -2.51 -2.97 5.49
CA LEU A 254 -1.51 -3.98 5.17
C LEU A 254 -0.26 -3.79 6.04
N LEU A 255 0.29 -4.91 6.50
CA LEU A 255 1.45 -4.99 7.39
C LEU A 255 2.46 -5.96 6.80
N ASN A 256 3.74 -5.60 6.83
CA ASN A 256 4.82 -6.54 6.57
C ASN A 256 4.96 -7.48 7.79
N THR A 257 4.97 -8.79 7.58
CA THR A 257 5.06 -9.79 8.66
C THR A 257 6.48 -10.24 8.96
N ARG A 258 7.45 -9.77 8.19
CA ARG A 258 8.87 -10.05 8.44
C ARG A 258 9.31 -9.42 9.76
N ASP A 259 10.11 -10.16 10.53
CA ASP A 259 10.78 -9.67 11.74
C ASP A 259 11.98 -8.79 11.37
N ILE A 260 11.65 -7.64 10.79
CA ILE A 260 12.61 -6.62 10.41
C ILE A 260 12.79 -5.74 11.64
N GLY A 261 13.66 -6.17 12.56
CA GLY A 261 13.96 -5.46 13.80
C GLY A 261 14.03 -3.95 13.56
N SER A 262 13.13 -3.20 14.21
CA SER A 262 12.98 -1.74 14.12
C SER A 262 13.36 -1.11 12.77
N TYR A 263 12.47 -1.20 11.78
CA TYR A 263 12.41 -0.31 10.61
C TYR A 263 13.73 -0.11 9.85
N SER A 264 14.47 -1.16 9.56
CA SER A 264 15.60 -1.10 8.62
C SER A 264 15.17 -1.68 7.28
N TYR A 265 15.35 -0.94 6.19
CA TYR A 265 15.24 -1.53 4.86
C TYR A 265 16.25 -2.68 4.75
N GLN A 266 15.80 -3.81 4.21
CA GLN A 266 16.64 -4.96 3.93
C GLN A 266 16.88 -5.03 2.42
N PRO A 267 18.15 -4.95 1.98
CA PRO A 267 18.46 -5.04 0.57
C PRO A 267 18.17 -6.45 0.05
N LEU A 268 17.87 -6.54 -1.25
CA LEU A 268 17.51 -7.81 -1.87
C LEU A 268 18.56 -8.91 -1.63
N SER A 269 19.84 -8.55 -1.67
CA SER A 269 20.96 -9.47 -1.46
C SER A 269 20.90 -10.20 -0.11
N GLU A 270 20.29 -9.60 0.92
CA GLU A 270 20.07 -10.23 2.23
C GLU A 270 18.81 -11.10 2.25
N MET A 271 17.77 -10.69 1.51
CA MET A 271 16.51 -11.42 1.40
C MET A 271 16.62 -12.71 0.57
N THR A 272 17.66 -12.84 -0.25
CA THR A 272 17.93 -14.04 -1.07
C THR A 272 18.91 -15.01 -0.44
N LYS A 273 19.49 -14.70 0.73
CA LYS A 273 20.41 -15.62 1.41
C LYS A 273 19.66 -16.85 1.94
N PRO A 274 20.28 -18.04 1.93
CA PRO A 274 19.76 -19.19 2.66
C PRO A 274 19.54 -18.85 4.14
N ASP A 275 18.46 -19.38 4.73
CA ASP A 275 18.10 -19.24 6.16
C ASP A 275 17.90 -17.82 6.68
N THR A 276 17.70 -16.84 5.78
CA THR A 276 17.36 -15.48 6.19
C THR A 276 16.03 -15.44 6.95
N LYS A 277 15.96 -14.65 8.03
CA LYS A 277 14.72 -14.43 8.80
C LYS A 277 13.68 -13.58 8.07
N SER A 278 14.03 -13.07 6.89
CA SER A 278 13.21 -12.13 6.12
C SER A 278 13.33 -12.41 4.63
N PRO A 279 12.86 -13.57 4.16
CA PRO A 279 13.09 -14.02 2.79
C PRO A 279 12.29 -13.21 1.77
N TRP A 280 12.75 -13.26 0.52
CA TRP A 280 12.02 -12.79 -0.64
C TRP A 280 10.68 -13.52 -0.81
N GLY A 281 9.62 -12.80 -1.17
CA GLY A 281 8.32 -13.38 -1.51
C GLY A 281 7.14 -12.66 -0.86
N ASN A 282 6.01 -13.35 -0.71
CA ASN A 282 4.81 -12.82 -0.10
C ASN A 282 4.82 -13.04 1.42
N HIS A 283 5.19 -12.02 2.20
CA HIS A 283 5.15 -12.00 3.66
C HIS A 283 4.47 -10.71 4.15
N PHE A 284 3.17 -10.67 3.92
CA PHE A 284 2.31 -9.59 4.40
C PHE A 284 1.09 -10.17 5.11
N ALA A 285 0.46 -9.32 5.91
CA ALA A 285 -0.83 -9.56 6.52
C ALA A 285 -1.69 -8.31 6.36
N PHE A 286 -2.97 -8.44 6.67
CA PHE A 286 -3.87 -7.31 6.77
C PHE A 286 -4.59 -7.36 8.12
N ILE A 287 -4.92 -6.19 8.64
CA ILE A 287 -5.83 -6.03 9.78
C ILE A 287 -7.06 -5.25 9.35
N HIS A 288 -8.21 -5.67 9.84
CA HIS A 288 -9.47 -4.95 9.66
C HIS A 288 -9.53 -3.78 10.64
N VAL A 289 -9.52 -2.57 10.12
CA VAL A 289 -9.60 -1.34 10.91
C VAL A 289 -10.86 -0.59 10.54
N GLY A 290 -11.84 -0.61 11.44
CA GLY A 290 -13.02 0.24 11.32
C GLY A 290 -12.60 1.70 11.39
N ILE A 291 -12.94 2.48 10.37
CA ILE A 291 -12.70 3.92 10.35
C ILE A 291 -13.58 4.54 11.44
N PRO A 292 -13.01 5.32 12.40
CA PRO A 292 -13.80 5.93 13.46
C PRO A 292 -15.02 6.68 12.91
N SER A 293 -16.18 6.48 13.53
CA SER A 293 -17.37 7.25 13.21
C SER A 293 -17.17 8.70 13.65
N CYS A 294 -17.57 9.65 12.80
CA CYS A 294 -17.50 11.07 13.08
C CYS A 294 -18.71 11.73 12.41
N LYS A 295 -19.61 12.30 13.23
CA LYS A 295 -20.84 12.93 12.73
C LYS A 295 -20.57 14.27 12.05
N ASP A 296 -19.57 14.99 12.54
CA ASP A 296 -19.17 16.30 12.04
C ASP A 296 -17.65 16.31 11.86
N PRO A 297 -17.13 15.67 10.78
CA PRO A 297 -15.70 15.60 10.54
C PRO A 297 -15.10 16.98 10.25
N MET A 298 -15.90 17.92 9.74
CA MET A 298 -15.46 19.30 9.49
C MET A 298 -15.09 20.06 10.77
N ASN A 299 -15.82 19.88 11.86
CA ASN A 299 -15.55 20.57 13.13
C ASN A 299 -14.85 19.71 14.20
N ALA A 300 -14.71 18.40 13.97
CA ALA A 300 -14.03 17.51 14.91
C ALA A 300 -12.55 17.90 15.12
N ASP A 301 -12.03 17.72 16.35
CA ASP A 301 -10.61 17.86 16.63
C ASP A 301 -9.82 16.78 15.85
N PRO A 302 -8.97 17.17 14.88
CA PRO A 302 -8.23 16.23 14.05
C PRO A 302 -7.22 15.40 14.87
N LEU A 303 -6.62 15.97 15.92
CA LEU A 303 -5.67 15.25 16.76
C LEU A 303 -6.37 14.20 17.61
N GLN A 304 -7.56 14.51 18.14
CA GLN A 304 -8.37 13.54 18.88
C GLN A 304 -8.84 12.40 17.96
N PHE A 305 -9.21 12.71 16.71
CA PHE A 305 -9.55 11.70 15.71
C PHE A 305 -8.36 10.77 15.46
N LEU A 306 -7.17 11.31 15.20
CA LEU A 306 -5.93 10.53 15.01
C LEU A 306 -5.59 9.66 16.23
N GLN A 307 -5.77 10.18 17.45
CA GLN A 307 -5.57 9.41 18.69
C GLN A 307 -6.55 8.24 18.79
N THR A 308 -7.80 8.43 18.37
CA THR A 308 -8.82 7.37 18.32
C THR A 308 -8.45 6.32 17.29
N THR A 309 -8.06 6.72 16.08
CA THR A 309 -7.55 5.81 15.03
C THR A 309 -6.37 4.99 15.55
N LYS A 310 -5.38 5.64 16.16
CA LYS A 310 -4.22 4.98 16.77
C LYS A 310 -4.65 3.95 17.82
N LYS A 311 -5.59 4.29 18.70
CA LYS A 311 -6.08 3.36 19.74
C LYS A 311 -6.69 2.10 19.11
N ILE A 312 -7.53 2.24 18.10
CA ILE A 312 -8.12 1.11 17.37
C ILE A 312 -7.02 0.25 16.75
N ILE A 313 -6.07 0.84 16.02
CA ILE A 313 -4.95 0.12 15.40
C ILE A 313 -4.12 -0.62 16.45
N GLN A 314 -3.83 0.03 17.58
CA GLN A 314 -3.04 -0.57 18.66
C GLN A 314 -3.77 -1.75 19.33
N GLU A 315 -5.07 -1.66 19.51
CA GLU A 315 -5.89 -2.78 19.98
C GLU A 315 -5.83 -3.97 19.01
N ARG A 316 -5.96 -3.71 17.69
CA ARG A 316 -5.83 -4.77 16.66
C ARG A 316 -4.42 -5.37 16.58
N LYS A 317 -3.39 -4.58 16.89
CA LYS A 317 -2.01 -5.09 16.99
C LYS A 317 -1.76 -5.86 18.29
N ASN A 318 -2.49 -5.53 19.36
CA ASN A 318 -2.45 -6.26 20.64
C ASN A 318 -3.37 -7.48 20.61
N SER A 319 -3.20 -8.31 19.59
CA SER A 319 -4.05 -9.44 19.27
C SER A 319 -3.25 -10.46 18.44
N LEU A 320 -3.50 -11.74 18.65
CA LEU A 320 -2.93 -12.82 17.84
C LEU A 320 -3.76 -13.10 16.57
N ALA A 321 -4.75 -12.26 16.25
CA ALA A 321 -5.66 -12.47 15.12
C ALA A 321 -4.93 -12.66 13.79
N VAL A 322 -3.85 -11.91 13.52
CA VAL A 322 -3.03 -12.07 12.30
C VAL A 322 -2.43 -13.48 12.21
N VAL A 323 -1.90 -13.99 13.32
CA VAL A 323 -1.32 -15.35 13.39
C VAL A 323 -2.40 -16.41 13.19
N LEU A 324 -3.56 -16.23 13.83
CA LEU A 324 -4.70 -17.14 13.70
C LEU A 324 -5.27 -17.14 12.28
N THR A 325 -5.39 -15.98 11.64
CA THR A 325 -5.82 -15.87 10.24
C THR A 325 -4.84 -16.59 9.32
N GLY A 326 -3.52 -16.43 9.50
CA GLY A 326 -2.52 -17.19 8.73
C GLY A 326 -2.69 -18.70 8.86
N LYS A 327 -2.85 -19.21 10.10
CA LYS A 327 -3.11 -20.64 10.34
C LYS A 327 -4.44 -21.10 9.73
N PHE A 328 -5.47 -20.27 9.82
CA PHE A 328 -6.78 -20.56 9.25
C PHE A 328 -6.74 -20.66 7.73
N LEU A 329 -6.06 -19.74 7.05
CA LEU A 329 -5.85 -19.80 5.60
C LEU A 329 -5.06 -21.04 5.18
N GLU A 330 -4.06 -21.44 5.97
CA GLU A 330 -3.30 -22.68 5.73
C GLU A 330 -4.17 -23.93 5.89
N ILE A 331 -5.08 -23.95 6.87
CA ILE A 331 -6.08 -25.03 7.02
C ILE A 331 -7.00 -25.08 5.80
N ILE A 332 -7.54 -23.93 5.36
CA ILE A 332 -8.36 -23.87 4.14
C ILE A 332 -7.57 -24.40 2.94
N ARG A 333 -6.31 -23.99 2.78
CA ARG A 333 -5.44 -24.42 1.69
C ARG A 333 -5.27 -25.94 1.67
N ARG A 334 -5.02 -26.55 2.84
CA ARG A 334 -4.83 -28.00 2.97
C ARG A 334 -6.10 -28.80 2.70
N LEU A 335 -7.26 -28.29 3.12
CA LEU A 335 -8.53 -29.01 3.01
C LEU A 335 -9.25 -28.79 1.68
N LYS A 336 -9.16 -27.59 1.11
CA LYS A 336 -9.98 -27.13 -0.03
C LYS A 336 -9.16 -26.57 -1.20
N GLY A 337 -7.84 -26.57 -1.11
CA GLY A 337 -6.95 -26.09 -2.16
C GLY A 337 -6.77 -24.56 -2.19
N PRO A 338 -5.85 -24.08 -3.06
CA PRO A 338 -5.50 -22.66 -3.16
C PRO A 338 -6.63 -21.78 -3.70
N GLU A 339 -7.52 -22.30 -4.55
CA GLU A 339 -8.67 -21.56 -5.09
C GLU A 339 -9.65 -21.15 -3.98
N ALA A 340 -9.83 -22.00 -2.96
CA ALA A 340 -10.67 -21.66 -1.80
C ALA A 340 -10.06 -20.53 -0.97
N VAL A 341 -8.73 -20.52 -0.82
CA VAL A 341 -8.00 -19.41 -0.17
C VAL A 341 -8.15 -18.13 -0.98
N ALA A 342 -7.98 -18.21 -2.31
CA ALA A 342 -8.14 -17.06 -3.20
C ALA A 342 -9.55 -16.47 -3.11
N LYS A 343 -10.61 -17.30 -3.11
CA LYS A 343 -12.00 -16.86 -2.91
C LYS A 343 -12.20 -16.19 -1.55
N TYR A 344 -11.59 -16.71 -0.49
CA TYR A 344 -11.68 -16.12 0.85
C TYR A 344 -11.00 -14.74 0.92
N VAL A 345 -9.81 -14.62 0.35
CA VAL A 345 -9.08 -13.34 0.30
C VAL A 345 -9.81 -12.33 -0.58
N HIS A 346 -10.36 -12.77 -1.72
CA HIS A 346 -11.21 -11.94 -2.59
C HIS A 346 -12.44 -11.43 -1.82
N ALA A 347 -13.16 -12.31 -1.13
CA ALA A 347 -14.31 -11.91 -0.31
C ALA A 347 -13.93 -10.92 0.80
N THR A 348 -12.76 -11.09 1.44
CA THR A 348 -12.22 -10.16 2.43
C THR A 348 -12.04 -8.75 1.85
N LEU A 349 -11.42 -8.65 0.68
CA LEU A 349 -11.24 -7.36 -0.02
C LEU A 349 -12.58 -6.77 -0.43
N ARG A 350 -13.46 -7.57 -1.05
CA ARG A 350 -14.79 -7.16 -1.51
C ARG A 350 -15.67 -6.62 -0.39
N ASN A 351 -15.61 -7.24 0.79
CA ASN A 351 -16.49 -6.92 1.91
C ASN A 351 -16.03 -5.69 2.70
N THR A 352 -14.85 -5.15 2.41
CA THR A 352 -14.31 -3.93 3.02
C THR A 352 -14.33 -2.78 2.03
N SER A 353 -14.24 -1.54 2.55
CA SER A 353 -14.40 -0.34 1.71
C SER A 353 -13.12 0.08 1.01
N THR A 354 -11.95 -0.16 1.62
CA THR A 354 -10.66 0.26 1.06
C THR A 354 -9.49 -0.54 1.63
N ALA A 355 -8.33 -0.42 1.00
CA ALA A 355 -7.06 -0.94 1.51
C ALA A 355 -6.01 0.17 1.55
N VAL A 356 -5.23 0.19 2.64
CA VAL A 356 -4.11 1.11 2.86
C VAL A 356 -2.82 0.30 2.93
N THR A 357 -1.90 0.58 2.03
CA THR A 357 -0.54 0.01 2.02
C THR A 357 0.49 1.11 2.10
N ASN A 358 1.58 0.87 2.84
CA ASN A 358 2.67 1.83 3.01
C ASN A 358 4.02 1.15 2.85
N VAL A 359 4.87 1.71 2.00
CA VAL A 359 6.25 1.27 1.78
C VAL A 359 7.21 2.43 2.02
N VAL A 360 8.27 2.18 2.77
CA VAL A 360 9.34 3.16 2.97
C VAL A 360 10.21 3.18 1.72
N GLY A 361 10.35 4.34 1.09
CA GLY A 361 11.29 4.55 -0.02
C GLY A 361 12.52 5.39 0.39
N PRO A 362 13.44 5.62 -0.57
CA PRO A 362 14.76 6.17 -0.29
C PRO A 362 14.75 7.67 0.04
N ILE A 363 15.77 8.11 0.77
CA ILE A 363 15.92 9.52 1.15
C ILE A 363 16.56 10.36 0.06
N GLU A 364 17.40 9.77 -0.78
CA GLU A 364 18.05 10.46 -1.89
C GLU A 364 17.19 10.46 -3.16
N GLN A 365 17.52 11.38 -4.08
CA GLN A 365 16.95 11.36 -5.42
C GLN A 365 17.49 10.15 -6.20
N MET A 366 16.59 9.35 -6.75
CA MET A 366 16.93 8.22 -7.63
C MET A 366 17.20 8.71 -9.06
N ILE A 367 18.01 7.97 -9.81
CA ILE A 367 18.24 8.17 -11.24
C ILE A 367 17.92 6.89 -12.03
N ILE A 368 17.18 7.04 -13.14
CA ILE A 368 16.84 5.95 -14.07
C ILE A 368 17.45 6.27 -15.42
N ALA A 369 18.36 5.41 -15.90
CA ALA A 369 19.00 5.56 -17.21
C ALA A 369 19.62 6.96 -17.48
N GLY A 370 20.10 7.63 -16.42
CA GLY A 370 20.66 8.98 -16.50
C GLY A 370 19.65 10.12 -16.34
N HIS A 371 18.38 9.82 -16.07
CA HIS A 371 17.32 10.80 -15.84
C HIS A 371 16.91 10.80 -14.36
N PRO A 372 16.98 11.95 -13.66
CA PRO A 372 16.60 12.03 -12.26
C PRO A 372 15.08 11.83 -12.10
N VAL A 373 14.69 11.03 -11.09
CA VAL A 373 13.29 10.77 -10.77
C VAL A 373 12.76 11.92 -9.93
N ARG A 374 11.85 12.70 -10.50
CA ARG A 374 11.21 13.84 -9.81
C ARG A 374 10.16 13.40 -8.79
N SER A 375 9.33 12.41 -9.13
CA SER A 375 8.31 11.87 -8.24
C SER A 375 8.16 10.37 -8.42
N PHE A 376 7.78 9.68 -7.35
CA PHE A 376 7.67 8.24 -7.29
C PHE A 376 6.37 7.86 -6.59
N HIS A 377 5.57 6.98 -7.21
CA HIS A 377 4.27 6.57 -6.68
C HIS A 377 4.17 5.05 -6.69
N PHE A 378 3.46 4.50 -5.71
CA PHE A 378 3.17 3.08 -5.58
C PHE A 378 1.70 2.92 -5.26
N THR A 379 0.98 2.07 -5.99
CA THR A 379 -0.42 1.75 -5.72
C THR A 379 -0.74 0.33 -6.16
N MET A 380 -1.84 -0.20 -5.64
CA MET A 380 -2.40 -1.50 -6.01
C MET A 380 -3.65 -1.28 -6.87
N VAL A 381 -3.79 -2.07 -7.92
CA VAL A 381 -4.92 -2.04 -8.86
C VAL A 381 -5.47 -3.46 -9.04
N GLY A 382 -6.72 -3.58 -9.52
CA GLY A 382 -7.36 -4.88 -9.75
C GLY A 382 -7.85 -5.61 -8.49
N GLY A 383 -7.94 -4.91 -7.35
CA GLY A 383 -8.64 -5.41 -6.17
C GLY A 383 -10.14 -5.08 -6.24
N PRO A 384 -11.03 -5.87 -5.61
CA PRO A 384 -12.48 -5.66 -5.63
C PRO A 384 -12.91 -4.52 -4.68
N GLN A 385 -12.29 -3.35 -4.82
CA GLN A 385 -12.54 -2.15 -4.01
C GLN A 385 -12.55 -0.90 -4.88
N SER A 386 -13.54 -0.03 -4.68
CA SER A 386 -13.65 1.23 -5.43
C SER A 386 -12.55 2.23 -5.10
N LEU A 387 -11.91 2.11 -3.92
CA LEU A 387 -10.84 3.00 -3.45
C LEU A 387 -9.65 2.17 -2.96
N THR A 388 -8.48 2.35 -3.57
CA THR A 388 -7.21 1.80 -3.11
C THR A 388 -6.21 2.91 -2.77
N LEU A 389 -5.46 2.72 -1.70
CA LEU A 389 -4.59 3.76 -1.14
C LEU A 389 -3.18 3.20 -0.96
N GLY A 390 -2.26 3.68 -1.81
CA GLY A 390 -0.85 3.32 -1.77
C GLY A 390 -0.01 4.49 -1.27
N VAL A 391 0.84 4.22 -0.28
CA VAL A 391 1.72 5.23 0.31
C VAL A 391 3.17 4.85 0.10
N VAL A 392 3.98 5.81 -0.32
CA VAL A 392 5.43 5.67 -0.37
C VAL A 392 6.13 6.94 0.09
N SER A 393 7.20 6.81 0.88
CA SER A 393 8.09 7.92 1.19
C SER A 393 9.19 8.07 0.15
N TYR A 394 9.47 9.27 -0.33
CA TYR A 394 10.56 9.54 -1.27
C TYR A 394 11.05 10.98 -1.12
N MET A 395 12.36 11.19 -0.98
CA MET A 395 12.99 12.52 -0.87
C MET A 395 12.32 13.44 0.16
N GLY A 396 12.17 12.97 1.41
CA GLY A 396 11.57 13.80 2.47
C GLY A 396 10.06 14.03 2.33
N LYS A 397 9.41 13.44 1.33
CA LYS A 397 7.96 13.57 1.09
C LYS A 397 7.26 12.24 1.23
N LEU A 398 6.05 12.26 1.75
CA LEU A 398 5.12 11.14 1.73
C LEU A 398 4.17 11.32 0.56
N LYS A 399 4.11 10.33 -0.33
CA LYS A 399 3.24 10.33 -1.50
C LYS A 399 2.07 9.39 -1.22
N LEU A 400 0.85 9.90 -1.25
CA LEU A 400 -0.36 9.10 -1.21
C LEU A 400 -0.91 9.03 -2.63
N ALA A 401 -0.87 7.84 -3.23
CA ALA A 401 -1.54 7.52 -4.48
C ALA A 401 -2.90 6.88 -4.19
N MET A 402 -3.94 7.36 -4.86
CA MET A 402 -5.31 6.91 -4.71
C MET A 402 -5.81 6.37 -6.06
N GLY A 403 -6.08 5.07 -6.12
CA GLY A 403 -6.79 4.46 -7.24
C GLY A 403 -8.28 4.49 -6.95
N VAL A 404 -9.05 5.14 -7.82
CA VAL A 404 -10.49 5.33 -7.62
C VAL A 404 -11.31 4.81 -8.79
N GLU A 405 -12.48 4.23 -8.54
CA GLU A 405 -13.44 3.79 -9.56
C GLU A 405 -13.87 4.98 -10.44
N LYS A 406 -13.51 4.94 -11.73
CA LYS A 406 -13.75 6.04 -12.67
C LYS A 406 -15.26 6.22 -12.88
N GLY A 407 -15.74 7.45 -12.68
CA GLY A 407 -17.16 7.79 -12.81
C GLY A 407 -18.00 7.56 -11.55
N PHE A 408 -17.44 6.95 -10.50
CA PHE A 408 -18.11 6.78 -9.22
C PHE A 408 -17.54 7.70 -8.13
N ILE A 409 -16.22 7.70 -7.94
CA ILE A 409 -15.54 8.59 -6.98
C ILE A 409 -15.02 9.82 -7.71
N ASP A 410 -15.32 11.02 -7.19
CA ASP A 410 -14.71 12.25 -7.68
C ASP A 410 -13.26 12.35 -7.16
N PRO A 411 -12.25 12.20 -8.04
CA PRO A 411 -10.85 12.22 -7.64
C PRO A 411 -10.39 13.60 -7.14
N LYS A 412 -10.98 14.69 -7.65
CA LYS A 412 -10.61 16.06 -7.28
C LYS A 412 -11.16 16.39 -5.91
N LEU A 413 -12.43 16.06 -5.66
CA LEU A 413 -13.05 16.23 -4.35
C LEU A 413 -12.35 15.37 -3.29
N LEU A 414 -12.07 14.10 -3.58
CA LEU A 414 -11.33 13.22 -2.66
C LEU A 414 -9.95 13.78 -2.34
N THR A 415 -9.22 14.25 -3.35
CA THR A 415 -7.92 14.92 -3.20
C THR A 415 -8.01 16.12 -2.26
N SER A 416 -8.97 17.02 -2.48
CA SER A 416 -9.18 18.19 -1.62
C SER A 416 -9.51 17.81 -0.18
N CYS A 417 -10.34 16.78 0.04
CA CYS A 417 -10.66 16.29 1.38
C CYS A 417 -9.44 15.69 2.10
N MET A 418 -8.56 14.99 1.39
CA MET A 418 -7.32 14.46 1.95
C MET A 418 -6.31 15.55 2.29
N GLU A 419 -6.18 16.56 1.44
CA GLU A 419 -5.35 17.75 1.69
C GLU A 419 -5.86 18.53 2.90
N LYS A 420 -7.17 18.77 2.97
CA LYS A 420 -7.81 19.44 4.11
C LYS A 420 -7.62 18.67 5.41
N SER A 421 -7.71 17.34 5.37
CA SER A 421 -7.42 16.48 6.52
C SER A 421 -5.99 16.66 7.03
N PHE A 422 -5.02 16.65 6.11
CA PHE A 422 -3.61 16.87 6.44
C PHE A 422 -3.35 18.28 6.99
N GLU A 423 -3.87 19.30 6.31
CA GLU A 423 -3.70 20.70 6.69
C GLU A 423 -4.20 20.96 8.11
N ARG A 424 -5.44 20.57 8.42
CA ARG A 424 -6.04 20.74 9.75
C ARG A 424 -5.25 20.00 10.82
N THR A 425 -4.81 18.79 10.52
CA THR A 425 -3.98 17.99 11.44
C THR A 425 -2.62 18.64 11.68
N SER A 426 -2.00 19.18 10.64
CA SER A 426 -0.70 19.84 10.71
C SER A 426 -0.78 21.13 11.53
N GLN A 427 -1.78 21.98 11.24
CA GLN A 427 -2.06 23.22 11.98
C GLN A 427 -2.31 22.95 13.47
N ALA A 428 -3.18 21.98 13.78
CA ALA A 428 -3.45 21.59 15.16
C ALA A 428 -2.17 21.07 15.86
N ALA A 429 -1.31 20.33 15.15
CA ALA A 429 -0.06 19.83 15.71
C ALA A 429 0.95 20.95 16.05
N ILE A 430 0.99 22.03 15.27
CA ILE A 430 1.85 23.20 15.53
C ILE A 430 1.23 24.23 16.50
N GLY A 431 -0.01 24.00 16.95
CA GLY A 431 -0.70 24.88 17.90
C GLY A 431 -1.35 26.10 17.27
N VAL A 432 -1.49 26.12 15.94
CA VAL A 432 -2.34 27.09 15.24
C VAL A 432 -3.78 26.61 15.43
N LYS A 433 -4.58 27.40 16.15
CA LYS A 433 -6.02 27.09 16.28
C LYS A 433 -6.67 27.19 14.89
N PRO A 434 -7.52 26.23 14.51
CA PRO A 434 -8.21 26.23 13.22
C PRO A 434 -9.16 27.41 13.07
#